data_AF-A0A0E4GC51-F1
#
_entry.id   AF-A0A0E4GC51-F1
#
_cell.length_a   1.000
_cell.length_b   1.000
_cell.length_c   1.000
_cell.angle_alpha   90.00
_cell.angle_beta   90.00
_cell.angle_gamma   90.00
#
_symmetry.space_group_name_H-M   'P 1'
#
loop_
_entity.id
_entity.type
_entity.pdbx_description
1 polymer ?
#
loop_
_entity_poly.entity_id
_entity_poly.type
_entity_poly.pdbx_seq_one_letter_code
_entity_poly.pdbx_strand_id
1 'polypeptide(L)'
;MDAANSPIKPFIRVFLFVTVLTMLFFAPTREFLKITFIMGIPGLLFYSLMGRQTRYSPLWIICGLLVLGVLLFYGYLLLHLPERIESREIISQGGTLVAEGKYDQAIDKYKQLEKLGQKAKMEDKISQARLEKSAQQQLEQARQKLAAGDKQGAREIIEKIPPGTRAASQARELRSQLKP
;
A
#
# COMPACT_ATOMS: atom_id res chain seq x y z
N MET A 1 32.91 -27.34 41.66
CA MET A 1 32.65 -28.19 40.47
C MET A 1 31.88 -27.31 39.49
N ASP A 2 32.64 -26.66 38.61
CA ASP A 2 32.14 -25.84 37.51
C ASP A 2 31.75 -26.74 36.33
N ALA A 3 30.47 -26.72 35.96
CA ALA A 3 29.92 -27.17 34.68
C ALA A 3 28.41 -26.84 34.71
N ALA A 4 27.77 -26.12 33.79
CA ALA A 4 28.14 -25.68 32.47
C ALA A 4 27.38 -24.38 32.18
N ASN A 5 28.08 -23.26 32.15
CA ASN A 5 27.56 -22.05 31.54
C ASN A 5 27.67 -22.26 30.03
N SER A 6 26.65 -22.90 29.44
CA SER A 6 26.67 -23.29 28.03
C SER A 6 26.71 -22.00 27.18
N PRO A 7 27.77 -21.74 26.39
CA PRO A 7 27.86 -20.55 25.53
C PRO A 7 26.79 -20.56 24.43
N ILE A 8 26.04 -21.65 24.30
CA ILE A 8 24.98 -21.88 23.32
C ILE A 8 23.75 -20.97 23.61
N LYS A 9 23.47 -20.61 24.87
CA LYS A 9 22.31 -19.75 25.23
C LYS A 9 22.35 -18.34 24.60
N PRO A 10 23.48 -17.60 24.62
CA PRO A 10 23.55 -16.30 23.95
C PRO A 10 23.52 -16.43 22.43
N PHE A 11 24.19 -17.42 21.83
CA PHE A 11 24.14 -17.61 20.37
C PHE A 11 22.75 -18.03 19.87
N ILE A 12 22.02 -18.89 20.59
CA ILE A 12 20.61 -19.21 20.28
C ILE A 12 19.74 -17.97 20.41
N ARG A 13 19.95 -17.11 21.42
CA ARG A 13 19.21 -15.86 21.56
C ARG A 13 19.51 -14.89 20.41
N VAL A 14 20.76 -14.73 20.02
CA VAL A 14 21.15 -13.88 18.89
C VAL A 14 20.60 -14.45 17.59
N PHE A 15 20.68 -15.76 17.38
CA PHE A 15 20.10 -16.43 16.22
C PHE A 15 18.59 -16.24 16.17
N LEU A 16 17.85 -16.50 17.26
CA LEU A 16 16.42 -16.22 17.35
C LEU A 16 16.11 -14.75 17.09
N PHE A 17 16.91 -13.83 17.64
CA PHE A 17 16.71 -12.40 17.44
C PHE A 17 16.90 -12.03 15.97
N VAL A 18 17.94 -12.55 15.31
CA VAL A 18 18.20 -12.35 13.88
C VAL A 18 17.11 -13.02 13.03
N THR A 19 16.60 -14.18 13.41
CA THR A 19 15.48 -14.87 12.73
C THR A 19 14.19 -14.07 12.84
N VAL A 20 13.86 -13.57 14.04
CA VAL A 20 12.69 -12.70 14.26
C VAL A 20 12.86 -11.39 13.49
N LEU A 21 14.07 -10.83 13.48
CA LEU A 21 14.38 -9.61 12.75
C LEU A 21 14.27 -9.80 11.23
N THR A 22 14.74 -10.93 10.69
CA THR A 22 14.58 -11.26 9.27
C THR A 22 13.13 -11.57 8.91
N MET A 23 12.38 -12.26 9.77
CA MET A 23 10.95 -12.46 9.60
C MET A 23 10.17 -11.14 9.53
N LEU A 24 10.61 -10.09 10.23
CA LEU A 24 10.03 -8.73 10.19
C LEU A 24 10.15 -8.05 8.80
N PHE A 25 11.13 -8.47 7.99
CA PHE A 25 11.26 -8.02 6.60
C PHE A 25 10.28 -8.75 5.66
N PHE A 26 9.73 -9.89 6.07
CA PHE A 26 8.75 -10.63 5.28
C PHE A 26 7.39 -9.91 5.29
N ALA A 27 6.83 -9.65 4.09
CA ALA A 27 5.58 -8.91 3.94
C ALA A 27 4.38 -9.53 4.71
N PRO A 28 4.18 -10.87 4.71
CA PRO A 28 3.14 -11.52 5.50
C PRO A 28 3.27 -11.28 7.01
N THR A 29 4.48 -11.43 7.56
CA THR A 29 4.75 -11.22 8.98
C THR A 29 4.46 -9.78 9.40
N ARG A 30 4.80 -8.80 8.54
CA ARG A 30 4.55 -7.38 8.80
C ARG A 30 3.06 -7.05 8.81
N GLU A 31 2.27 -7.59 7.88
CA GLU A 31 0.82 -7.40 7.86
C GLU A 31 0.16 -8.07 9.08
N PHE A 32 0.57 -9.29 9.40
CA PHE A 32 0.14 -10.01 10.60
C PHE A 32 0.42 -9.21 11.88
N LEU A 33 1.65 -8.70 12.02
CA LEU A 33 2.07 -7.96 13.20
C LEU A 33 1.29 -6.65 13.35
N LYS A 34 1.05 -5.94 12.24
CA LYS A 34 0.21 -4.73 12.24
C LYS A 34 -1.22 -5.03 12.71
N ILE A 35 -1.85 -6.06 12.17
CA ILE A 35 -3.22 -6.44 12.55
C ILE A 35 -3.27 -6.87 14.01
N THR A 36 -2.28 -7.65 14.45
CA THR A 36 -2.19 -8.14 15.83
C THR A 36 -1.98 -7.00 16.82
N PHE A 37 -1.16 -5.99 16.50
CA PHE A 37 -1.04 -4.82 17.37
C PHE A 37 -2.30 -3.94 17.37
N ILE A 38 -2.88 -3.67 16.20
CA ILE A 38 -4.08 -2.83 16.07
C ILE A 38 -5.27 -3.45 16.79
N MET A 39 -5.45 -4.77 16.71
CA MET A 39 -6.58 -5.47 17.34
C MET A 39 -6.26 -5.96 18.75
N GLY A 40 -5.01 -6.31 19.02
CA GLY A 40 -4.56 -6.83 20.32
C GLY A 40 -4.62 -5.78 21.42
N ILE A 41 -4.28 -4.51 21.13
CA ILE A 41 -4.37 -3.43 22.13
C ILE A 41 -5.81 -3.24 22.61
N PRO A 42 -6.83 -3.02 21.73
CA PRO A 42 -8.23 -2.98 22.14
C PRO A 42 -8.69 -4.28 22.83
N GLY A 43 -8.31 -5.45 22.31
CA GLY A 43 -8.68 -6.74 22.89
C GLY A 43 -8.21 -6.89 24.33
N LEU A 44 -6.95 -6.55 24.61
CA LEU A 44 -6.38 -6.57 25.96
C LEU A 44 -7.03 -5.53 26.88
N LEU A 45 -7.35 -4.34 26.35
CA LEU A 45 -8.04 -3.30 27.11
C LEU A 45 -9.45 -3.75 27.53
N PHE A 46 -10.26 -4.26 26.60
CA PHE A 46 -11.61 -4.74 26.89
C PHE A 46 -11.59 -5.96 27.82
N TYR A 47 -10.63 -6.88 27.61
CA TYR A 47 -10.45 -8.03 28.50
C TYR A 47 -10.03 -7.61 29.92
N SER A 48 -9.10 -6.68 30.04
CA SER A 48 -8.66 -6.12 31.33
C SER A 48 -9.77 -5.37 32.05
N LEU A 49 -10.57 -4.58 31.33
CA LEU A 49 -11.77 -3.93 31.84
C LEU A 49 -12.83 -4.94 32.30
N MET A 50 -13.02 -6.04 31.56
CA MET A 50 -13.94 -7.11 31.92
C MET A 50 -13.54 -7.79 33.25
N GLY A 51 -12.24 -7.96 33.50
CA GLY A 51 -11.73 -8.55 34.75
C GLY A 51 -11.95 -7.69 36.00
N ARG A 52 -12.21 -6.37 35.85
CA ARG A 52 -12.50 -5.44 36.95
C ARG A 52 -13.99 -5.28 37.26
N GLN A 53 -14.87 -5.82 36.41
CA GLN A 53 -16.31 -5.74 36.55
C GLN A 53 -16.84 -6.91 37.40
N THR A 54 -17.97 -6.72 38.09
CA THR A 54 -18.65 -7.83 38.78
C THR A 54 -19.19 -8.83 37.77
N ARG A 55 -19.11 -10.13 38.09
CA ARG A 55 -19.58 -11.21 37.21
C ARG A 55 -21.06 -10.99 36.88
N TYR A 56 -21.41 -11.15 35.60
CA TYR A 56 -22.77 -10.97 35.07
C TYR A 56 -23.37 -9.57 35.18
N SER A 57 -22.58 -8.54 35.50
CA SER A 57 -22.99 -7.15 35.33
C SER A 57 -23.33 -6.86 33.86
N PRO A 58 -24.31 -5.99 33.54
CA PRO A 58 -24.58 -5.60 32.16
C PRO A 58 -23.33 -5.08 31.43
N LEU A 59 -22.45 -4.34 32.14
CA LEU A 59 -21.17 -3.89 31.60
C LEU A 59 -20.17 -5.04 31.35
N TRP A 60 -20.22 -6.11 32.16
CA TRP A 60 -19.42 -7.32 31.93
C TRP A 60 -19.87 -8.05 30.67
N ILE A 61 -21.19 -8.16 30.43
CA ILE A 61 -21.75 -8.75 29.21
C ILE A 61 -21.37 -7.94 27.97
N ILE A 62 -21.46 -6.61 28.04
CA ILE A 62 -21.04 -5.72 26.93
C ILE A 62 -19.55 -5.88 26.63
N CYS A 63 -18.68 -5.91 27.66
CA CYS A 63 -17.25 -6.14 27.45
C CYS A 63 -16.97 -7.53 26.86
N GLY A 64 -17.68 -8.57 27.30
CA GLY A 64 -17.56 -9.91 26.75
C GLY A 64 -17.95 -9.97 25.26
N LEU A 65 -19.04 -9.32 24.88
CA LEU A 65 -19.45 -9.19 23.47
C LEU A 65 -18.43 -8.40 22.64
N LEU A 66 -17.86 -7.33 23.19
CA LEU A 66 -16.81 -6.56 22.51
C LEU A 66 -15.54 -7.39 22.30
N VAL A 67 -15.10 -8.16 23.30
CA VAL A 67 -13.96 -9.09 23.16
C VAL A 67 -14.24 -10.14 22.09
N LEU A 68 -15.45 -10.74 22.11
CA LEU A 68 -15.87 -11.70 21.08
C LEU A 68 -15.86 -11.06 19.69
N GLY A 69 -16.40 -9.86 19.55
CA GLY A 69 -16.40 -9.10 18.29
C GLY A 69 -15.00 -8.81 17.77
N VAL A 70 -14.07 -8.41 18.66
CA VAL A 70 -12.66 -8.22 18.32
C VAL A 70 -12.02 -9.51 17.82
N LEU A 71 -12.29 -10.65 18.47
CA LEU A 71 -11.76 -11.95 18.06
C LEU A 71 -12.30 -12.40 16.70
N LEU A 72 -13.62 -12.27 16.48
CA LEU A 72 -14.24 -12.61 15.20
C LEU A 72 -13.71 -11.73 14.06
N PHE A 73 -13.60 -10.43 14.30
CA PHE A 73 -13.05 -9.50 13.33
C PHE A 73 -11.56 -9.74 13.05
N TYR A 74 -10.79 -10.10 14.07
CA TYR A 74 -9.39 -10.50 13.92
C TYR A 74 -9.25 -11.75 13.05
N GLY A 75 -10.05 -12.79 13.31
CA GLY A 75 -10.07 -14.00 12.48
C GLY A 75 -10.43 -13.70 11.03
N TYR A 76 -11.45 -12.85 10.81
CA TYR A 76 -11.83 -12.39 9.46
C TYR A 76 -10.68 -11.67 8.74
N LEU A 77 -9.98 -10.77 9.42
CA LEU A 77 -8.83 -10.04 8.88
C LEU A 77 -7.68 -10.97 8.51
N LEU A 78 -7.42 -12.01 9.32
CA LEU A 78 -6.38 -13.01 9.03
C LEU A 78 -6.72 -13.89 7.83
N LEU A 79 -7.99 -14.24 7.64
CA LEU A 79 -8.42 -15.03 6.48
C LEU A 79 -8.25 -14.27 5.16
N HIS A 80 -8.45 -12.95 5.16
CA HIS A 80 -8.27 -12.10 3.97
C HIS A 80 -6.87 -11.50 3.83
N LEU A 81 -5.94 -11.88 4.71
CA LEU A 81 -4.55 -11.44 4.65
C LEU A 81 -3.85 -11.73 3.31
N PRO A 82 -3.92 -12.96 2.74
CA PRO A 82 -3.23 -13.25 1.48
C PRO A 82 -3.70 -12.35 0.33
N GLU A 83 -5.02 -12.12 0.25
CA GLU A 83 -5.62 -11.27 -0.79
C GLU A 83 -5.18 -9.80 -0.66
N ARG A 84 -5.04 -9.29 0.57
CA ARG A 84 -4.55 -7.92 0.82
C ARG A 84 -3.10 -7.74 0.41
N ILE A 85 -2.26 -8.75 0.68
CA ILE A 85 -0.85 -8.74 0.28
C ILE A 85 -0.75 -8.77 -1.24
N GLU A 86 -1.47 -9.66 -1.91
CA GLU A 86 -1.45 -9.79 -3.38
C GLU A 86 -1.96 -8.51 -4.06
N SER A 87 -3.06 -7.94 -3.57
CA SER A 87 -3.58 -6.66 -4.07
C SER A 87 -2.55 -5.54 -3.93
N ARG A 88 -1.85 -5.45 -2.78
CA ARG A 88 -0.80 -4.45 -2.58
C ARG A 88 0.39 -4.66 -3.50
N GLU A 89 0.79 -5.90 -3.72
CA GLU A 89 1.86 -6.22 -4.64
C GLU A 89 1.51 -5.82 -6.07
N ILE A 90 0.30 -6.16 -6.53
CA ILE A 90 -0.22 -5.75 -7.84
C ILE A 90 -0.21 -4.21 -7.98
N ILE A 91 -0.71 -3.51 -6.96
CA ILE A 91 -0.75 -2.04 -6.96
C ILE A 91 0.67 -1.46 -7.00
N SER A 92 1.59 -2.02 -6.21
CA SER A 92 2.97 -1.56 -6.15
C SER A 92 3.69 -1.77 -7.47
N GLN A 93 3.60 -2.98 -8.05
CA GLN A 93 4.24 -3.31 -9.33
C GLN A 93 3.64 -2.49 -10.47
N GLY A 94 2.32 -2.34 -10.50
CA GLY A 94 1.64 -1.44 -11.45
C GLY A 94 2.10 0.01 -11.30
N GLY A 95 2.27 0.50 -10.07
CA GLY A 95 2.78 1.85 -9.79
C GLY A 95 4.21 2.07 -10.29
N THR A 96 5.08 1.07 -10.13
CA THR A 96 6.43 1.08 -10.70
C THR A 96 6.39 1.11 -12.22
N LEU A 97 5.54 0.31 -12.86
CA LEU A 97 5.39 0.29 -14.32
C LEU A 97 4.90 1.65 -14.86
N VAL A 98 3.94 2.29 -14.19
CA VAL A 98 3.52 3.67 -14.51
C VAL A 98 4.70 4.64 -14.37
N ALA A 99 5.54 4.46 -13.34
CA ALA A 99 6.70 5.32 -13.13
C ALA A 99 7.78 5.17 -14.21
N GLU A 100 7.92 3.96 -14.75
CA GLU A 100 8.82 3.66 -15.87
C GLU A 100 8.23 4.03 -17.24
N GLY A 101 7.02 4.59 -17.29
CA GLY A 101 6.32 4.93 -18.55
C GLY A 101 5.71 3.72 -19.27
N LYS A 102 5.74 2.53 -18.66
CA LYS A 102 5.16 1.28 -19.21
C LYS A 102 3.67 1.18 -18.89
N TYR A 103 2.88 2.14 -19.37
CA TYR A 103 1.47 2.28 -18.99
C TYR A 103 0.60 1.08 -19.37
N ASP A 104 0.83 0.46 -20.53
CA ASP A 104 0.03 -0.69 -20.98
C ASP A 104 0.28 -1.92 -20.09
N GLN A 105 1.54 -2.18 -19.75
CA GLN A 105 1.90 -3.24 -18.80
C GLN A 105 1.32 -2.96 -17.41
N ALA A 106 1.31 -1.69 -16.97
CA ALA A 106 0.69 -1.31 -15.70
C ALA A 106 -0.82 -1.59 -15.70
N ILE A 107 -1.52 -1.27 -16.79
CA ILE A 107 -2.96 -1.54 -16.94
C ILE A 107 -3.23 -3.04 -16.87
N ASP A 108 -2.47 -3.85 -17.61
CA ASP A 108 -2.62 -5.31 -17.57
C ASP A 108 -2.30 -5.89 -16.18
N LYS A 109 -1.35 -5.27 -15.46
CA LYS A 109 -1.07 -5.64 -14.08
C LYS A 109 -2.25 -5.32 -13.17
N TYR A 110 -2.84 -4.12 -13.27
CA TYR A 110 -4.00 -3.75 -12.46
C TYR A 110 -5.23 -4.62 -12.73
N LYS A 111 -5.42 -5.15 -13.95
CA LYS A 111 -6.50 -6.11 -14.24
C LYS A 111 -6.47 -7.35 -13.35
N GLN A 112 -5.30 -7.72 -12.81
CA GLN A 112 -5.18 -8.84 -11.88
C GLN A 112 -5.97 -8.62 -10.58
N LEU A 113 -6.27 -7.37 -10.21
CA LEU A 113 -7.12 -7.04 -9.06
C LEU A 113 -8.57 -7.54 -9.20
N GLU A 114 -9.05 -7.76 -10.43
CA GLU A 114 -10.39 -8.32 -10.65
C GLU A 114 -10.52 -9.74 -10.10
N LYS A 115 -9.44 -10.55 -10.20
CA LYS A 115 -9.41 -11.93 -9.65
C LYS A 115 -9.54 -11.96 -8.13
N LEU A 116 -9.21 -10.86 -7.48
CA LEU A 116 -9.35 -10.66 -6.04
C LEU A 116 -10.70 -10.03 -5.66
N GLY A 117 -11.64 -9.88 -6.61
CA GLY A 117 -12.92 -9.20 -6.37
C GLY A 117 -12.79 -7.69 -6.19
N GLN A 118 -11.62 -7.10 -6.43
CA GLN A 118 -11.33 -5.67 -6.19
C GLN A 118 -11.58 -4.80 -7.43
N LYS A 119 -12.72 -5.02 -8.10
CA LYS A 119 -13.07 -4.37 -9.37
C LYS A 119 -13.05 -2.84 -9.30
N ALA A 120 -13.61 -2.24 -8.24
CA ALA A 120 -13.61 -0.79 -8.08
C ALA A 120 -12.18 -0.20 -8.00
N LYS A 121 -11.26 -0.87 -7.29
CA LYS A 121 -9.86 -0.44 -7.21
C LYS A 121 -9.12 -0.65 -8.53
N MET A 122 -9.41 -1.73 -9.24
CA MET A 122 -8.88 -1.97 -10.58
C MET A 122 -9.24 -0.82 -11.51
N GLU A 123 -10.52 -0.47 -11.59
CA GLU A 123 -11.02 0.58 -12.48
C GLU A 123 -10.39 1.93 -12.15
N ASP A 124 -10.31 2.28 -10.86
CA ASP A 124 -9.62 3.50 -10.40
C ASP A 124 -8.16 3.53 -10.85
N LYS A 125 -7.40 2.44 -10.62
CA LYS A 125 -5.98 2.38 -10.98
C LYS A 125 -5.74 2.38 -12.49
N ILE A 126 -6.58 1.69 -13.26
CA ILE A 126 -6.54 1.72 -14.73
C ILE A 126 -6.86 3.13 -15.24
N SER A 127 -7.85 3.81 -14.66
CA SER A 127 -8.21 5.17 -15.06
C SER A 127 -7.05 6.15 -14.82
N GLN A 128 -6.37 6.06 -13.67
CA GLN A 128 -5.18 6.83 -13.35
C GLN A 128 -4.05 6.55 -14.34
N ALA A 129 -3.77 5.28 -14.65
CA ALA A 129 -2.73 4.91 -15.61
C ALA A 129 -3.02 5.41 -17.03
N ARG A 130 -4.28 5.38 -17.46
CA ARG A 130 -4.70 5.92 -18.78
C ARG A 130 -4.57 7.43 -18.84
N LEU A 131 -4.96 8.12 -17.77
CA LEU A 131 -4.83 9.56 -17.66
C LEU A 131 -3.35 9.97 -17.72
N GLU A 132 -2.47 9.22 -17.04
CA GLU A 132 -1.03 9.45 -17.09
C GLU A 132 -0.43 9.19 -18.47
N LYS A 133 -0.87 8.12 -19.16
CA LYS A 133 -0.48 7.81 -20.54
C LYS A 133 -0.85 8.94 -21.50
N SER A 134 -2.10 9.41 -21.42
CA SER A 134 -2.61 10.52 -22.24
C SER A 134 -1.81 11.79 -22.02
N ALA A 135 -1.55 12.14 -20.76
CA ALA A 135 -0.79 13.33 -20.41
C ALA A 135 0.66 13.26 -20.92
N GLN A 136 1.29 12.08 -20.85
CA GLN A 136 2.63 11.84 -21.38
C GLN A 136 2.67 11.97 -22.92
N GLN A 137 1.68 11.41 -23.63
CA GLN A 137 1.57 11.55 -25.08
C GLN A 137 1.41 13.02 -25.52
N GLN A 138 0.60 13.79 -24.81
CA GLN A 138 0.45 15.22 -25.06
C GLN A 138 1.75 15.98 -24.81
N LEU A 139 2.49 15.65 -23.75
CA LEU A 139 3.79 16.24 -23.48
C LEU A 139 4.80 15.95 -24.60
N GLU A 140 4.83 14.73 -25.11
CA GLU A 140 5.68 14.34 -26.24
C GLU A 140 5.32 15.08 -27.52
N GLN A 141 4.03 15.21 -27.83
CA GLN A 141 3.55 16.02 -28.96
C GLN A 141 3.95 17.49 -28.82
N ALA A 142 3.83 18.06 -27.62
CA ALA A 142 4.27 19.42 -27.36
C ALA A 142 5.79 19.58 -27.58
N ARG A 143 6.60 18.62 -27.10
CA ARG A 143 8.06 18.61 -27.34
C ARG A 143 8.40 18.53 -28.83
N GLN A 144 7.69 17.70 -29.59
CA GLN A 144 7.88 17.60 -31.03
C GLN A 144 7.56 18.92 -31.75
N LYS A 145 6.46 19.58 -31.38
CA LYS A 145 6.12 20.90 -31.93
C LYS A 145 7.16 21.97 -31.59
N LEU A 146 7.71 21.96 -30.37
CA LEU A 146 8.81 22.86 -30.00
C LEU A 146 10.07 22.60 -30.83
N ALA A 147 10.43 21.34 -31.02
CA ALA A 147 11.58 20.97 -31.86
C ALA A 147 11.38 21.41 -33.32
N ALA A 148 10.13 21.43 -33.81
CA ALA A 148 9.76 21.96 -35.12
C ALA A 148 9.65 23.50 -35.17
N GLY A 149 9.89 24.21 -34.06
CA GLY A 149 9.80 25.67 -33.98
C GLY A 149 8.39 26.25 -33.75
N ASP A 150 7.36 25.40 -33.70
CA ASP A 150 5.96 25.79 -33.43
C ASP A 150 5.72 26.02 -31.93
N LYS A 151 6.20 27.17 -31.43
CA LYS A 151 6.05 27.56 -30.02
C LYS A 151 4.59 27.77 -29.59
N GLN A 152 3.73 28.25 -30.50
CA GLN A 152 2.33 28.50 -30.21
C GLN A 152 1.55 27.19 -30.08
N GLY A 153 1.70 26.29 -31.05
CA GLY A 153 1.03 25.00 -31.01
C GLY A 153 1.50 24.10 -29.87
N ALA A 154 2.77 24.20 -29.46
CA ALA A 154 3.25 23.49 -28.27
C ALA A 154 2.60 24.01 -26.97
N ARG A 155 2.40 25.33 -26.87
CA ARG A 155 1.79 25.96 -25.70
C ARG A 155 0.33 25.55 -25.53
N GLU A 156 -0.42 25.48 -26.62
CA GLU A 156 -1.82 25.00 -26.60
C GLU A 156 -1.93 23.56 -26.10
N ILE A 157 -0.99 22.69 -26.50
CA ILE A 157 -0.99 21.29 -26.04
C ILE A 157 -0.64 21.22 -24.56
N ILE A 158 0.37 21.97 -24.10
CA ILE A 158 0.78 22.04 -22.69
C ILE A 158 -0.37 22.48 -21.79
N GLU A 159 -1.19 23.44 -22.22
CA GLU A 159 -2.34 23.92 -21.44
C GLU A 159 -3.47 22.88 -21.32
N LYS A 160 -3.55 21.93 -22.25
CA LYS A 160 -4.55 20.84 -22.23
C LYS A 160 -4.13 19.64 -21.39
N ILE A 161 -2.88 19.59 -20.90
CA ILE A 161 -2.37 18.47 -20.11
C ILE A 161 -3.12 18.41 -18.76
N PRO A 162 -3.74 17.26 -18.41
CA PRO A 162 -4.49 17.11 -17.17
C PRO A 162 -3.62 17.46 -15.93
N PRO A 163 -4.11 18.34 -15.03
CA PRO A 163 -3.38 18.68 -13.82
C PRO A 163 -3.27 17.47 -12.89
N GLY A 164 -2.19 17.43 -12.09
CA GLY A 164 -1.96 16.33 -11.13
C GLY A 164 -1.21 15.13 -11.71
N THR A 165 -0.87 15.15 -13.00
CA THR A 165 -0.01 14.15 -13.64
C THR A 165 1.47 14.52 -13.52
N ARG A 166 2.36 13.53 -13.61
CA ARG A 166 3.81 13.75 -13.72
C ARG A 166 4.16 14.54 -14.97
N ALA A 167 3.46 14.25 -16.07
CA ALA A 167 3.61 14.99 -17.31
C ALA A 167 3.20 16.47 -17.15
N ALA A 168 2.18 16.80 -16.35
CA ALA A 168 1.84 18.19 -16.04
C ALA A 168 2.95 18.93 -15.27
N SER A 169 3.66 18.25 -14.37
CA SER A 169 4.83 18.83 -13.69
C SER A 169 5.92 19.20 -14.71
N GLN A 170 6.24 18.29 -15.62
CA GLN A 170 7.22 18.54 -16.69
C GLN A 170 6.72 19.61 -17.68
N ALA A 171 5.42 19.64 -17.97
CA ALA A 171 4.82 20.63 -18.85
C ALA A 171 4.89 22.05 -18.27
N ARG A 172 4.72 22.20 -16.95
CA ARG A 172 4.90 23.47 -16.25
C ARG A 172 6.33 23.99 -16.37
N GLU A 173 7.31 23.10 -16.22
CA GLU A 173 8.73 23.42 -16.42
C GLU A 173 8.99 23.86 -17.86
N LEU A 174 8.49 23.10 -18.84
CA LEU A 174 8.61 23.43 -20.26
C LEU A 174 7.96 24.79 -20.61
N ARG A 175 6.80 25.09 -20.02
CA ARG A 175 6.12 26.38 -20.16
C ARG A 175 6.94 27.55 -19.61
N SER A 176 7.70 27.34 -18.53
CA SER A 176 8.54 28.39 -17.95
C SER A 176 9.68 28.81 -18.87
N GLN A 177 10.22 27.87 -19.66
CA GLN A 177 11.28 28.11 -20.65
C GLN A 177 10.77 28.78 -21.94
N LEU A 178 9.44 28.80 -22.14
CA LEU A 178 8.78 29.40 -23.30
C LEU A 178 8.31 30.84 -23.08
N LYS A 179 8.50 31.39 -21.86
CA LYS A 179 8.25 32.82 -21.62
C LYS A 179 9.31 33.66 -22.36
N PRO A 180 8.91 34.74 -23.06
CA PRO A 180 9.85 35.67 -23.68
C PRO A 180 10.73 36.35 -22.63
#